data_AF-A0A5K1C6W9-F1
#
_entry.id   AF-A0A5K1C6W9-F1
#
_cell.length_a   1.000
_cell.length_b   1.000
_cell.length_c   1.000
_cell.angle_alpha   90.00
_cell.angle_beta   90.00
_cell.angle_gamma   90.00
#
_symmetry.space_group_name_H-M   'P 1'
#
loop_
_entity.id
_entity.type
_entity.pdbx_description
1 polymer ?
#
loop_
_entity_poly.entity_id
_entity_poly.type
_entity_poly.pdbx_seq_one_letter_code
_entity_poly.pdbx_strand_id
1 'polypeptide(L)'
;MDRKLRSSISRSPEEFLSLAVNLHTKPEKSTLRTLIFSLTSSSACVASLPAALFAAIQRSIDASQETGEQPLDMDPPTPSPPTAKRLRRSSRSRSRSRTSAYSNNSESENPLHSLQICASIIRFCVSHPNRIFSLDDLLPCVQALHDHLVLFESDSALQVTIASLCEEWWKLGLPGKETLISQSLPFLLATSLCAGRKSAVRRVYLLRDAFTLFDFLDDSIEDLKILLLRCVITPIYLRTEEGKKFLSFLFGLNVQLVKEVLAMIRSQIPFGRKSVLESLSEVVFWGWKAVEGQAKDEVENGFLQALIEAAVHASSKTFASSIRRLLGGFISQRMMVGVEKLLFRLSEPILFRSLQ
;
A
#
# COMPACT_ATOMS: atom_id res chain seq x y z
N MET A 1 -20.70 29.45 12.23
CA MET A 1 -19.51 28.82 12.83
C MET A 1 -18.23 29.25 12.15
N ASP A 2 -18.23 29.47 10.82
CA ASP A 2 -17.07 29.96 10.06
C ASP A 2 -16.38 31.21 10.62
N ARG A 3 -17.14 32.23 11.05
CA ARG A 3 -16.56 33.44 11.69
C ARG A 3 -15.79 33.12 12.99
N LYS A 4 -16.21 32.09 13.74
CA LYS A 4 -15.50 31.63 14.95
C LYS A 4 -14.22 30.89 14.58
N LEU A 5 -14.24 30.03 13.55
CA LEU A 5 -13.03 29.37 13.02
C LEU A 5 -12.00 30.38 12.46
N ARG A 6 -12.46 31.43 11.77
CA ARG A 6 -11.57 32.48 11.25
C ARG A 6 -10.92 33.31 12.36
N SER A 7 -11.63 33.51 13.47
CA SER A 7 -11.11 34.26 14.61
C SER A 7 -10.24 33.40 15.52
N SER A 8 -10.48 32.09 15.62
CA SER A 8 -9.64 31.19 16.40
C SER A 8 -8.29 30.93 15.75
N ILE A 9 -8.21 30.77 14.42
CA ILE A 9 -6.94 30.57 13.70
C ILE A 9 -5.97 31.77 13.80
N SER A 10 -6.41 32.92 14.31
CA SER A 10 -5.55 34.09 14.57
C SER A 10 -5.28 34.30 16.06
N ARG A 11 -5.99 33.61 16.96
CA ARG A 11 -5.90 33.77 18.41
C ARG A 11 -5.19 32.59 19.08
N SER A 12 -5.59 31.37 18.75
CA SER A 12 -5.04 30.14 19.35
C SER A 12 -5.18 28.96 18.38
N PRO A 13 -4.07 28.31 17.98
CA PRO A 13 -4.12 27.08 17.19
C PRO A 13 -4.90 25.95 17.87
N GLU A 14 -4.88 25.86 19.20
CA GLU A 14 -5.60 24.83 19.96
C GLU A 14 -7.12 25.02 19.89
N GLU A 15 -7.59 26.27 20.04
CA GLU A 15 -9.00 26.60 19.85
C GLU A 15 -9.46 26.38 18.41
N PHE A 16 -8.56 26.62 17.44
CA PHE A 16 -8.85 26.32 16.04
C PHE A 16 -9.03 24.82 15.81
N LEU A 17 -8.14 23.99 16.36
CA LEU A 17 -8.24 22.53 16.22
C LEU A 17 -9.48 21.97 16.92
N SER A 18 -9.78 22.39 18.14
CA SER A 18 -10.99 21.94 18.85
C SER A 18 -12.27 22.33 18.11
N LEU A 19 -12.34 23.56 17.56
CA LEU A 19 -13.47 23.98 16.74
C LEU A 19 -13.55 23.23 15.41
N ALA A 20 -12.40 22.89 14.81
CA ALA A 20 -12.37 22.12 13.57
C ALA A 20 -12.89 20.69 13.79
N VAL A 21 -12.48 20.02 14.87
CA VAL A 21 -12.90 18.67 15.26
C VAL A 21 -14.41 18.57 15.48
N ASN A 22 -15.00 19.59 16.11
CA ASN A 22 -16.44 19.67 16.41
C ASN A 22 -17.33 19.95 15.18
N LEU A 23 -16.75 20.09 13.97
CA LEU A 23 -17.52 20.17 12.73
C LEU A 23 -17.99 18.76 12.32
N HIS A 24 -19.01 18.24 13.00
CA HIS A 24 -19.59 16.90 12.74
C HIS A 24 -20.25 16.76 11.37
N THR A 25 -20.64 17.88 10.75
CA THR A 25 -21.02 17.91 9.33
C THR A 25 -19.73 18.12 8.55
N LYS A 26 -19.22 17.07 7.87
CA LYS A 26 -18.07 17.09 6.94
C LYS A 26 -17.60 18.53 6.75
N PRO A 27 -16.59 19.03 7.48
CA PRO A 27 -16.13 20.38 7.25
C PRO A 27 -15.87 20.45 5.76
N GLU A 28 -16.53 21.37 5.05
CA GLU A 28 -16.32 21.44 3.61
C GLU A 28 -14.82 21.58 3.47
N LYS A 29 -14.13 20.57 2.92
CA LYS A 29 -12.66 20.54 2.88
C LYS A 29 -12.12 21.84 2.26
N SER A 30 -12.94 22.50 1.45
CA SER A 30 -12.82 23.87 0.95
C SER A 30 -12.67 24.93 2.05
N THR A 31 -13.45 24.95 3.12
CA THR A 31 -13.40 25.96 4.18
C THR A 31 -12.09 25.88 4.95
N LEU A 32 -11.73 24.71 5.47
CA LEU A 32 -10.45 24.50 6.16
C LEU A 32 -9.27 24.82 5.25
N ARG A 33 -9.32 24.37 4.00
CA ARG A 33 -8.32 24.72 2.99
C ARG A 33 -8.21 26.22 2.76
N THR A 34 -9.33 26.91 2.57
CA THR A 34 -9.36 28.36 2.31
C THR A 34 -8.79 29.13 3.48
N LEU A 35 -9.09 28.71 4.71
CA LEU A 35 -8.53 29.32 5.92
C LEU A 35 -7.02 29.13 5.99
N ILE A 36 -6.54 27.90 5.84
CA ILE A 36 -5.10 27.62 5.89
C ILE A 36 -4.37 28.33 4.76
N PHE A 37 -4.94 28.37 3.55
CA PHE A 37 -4.35 29.03 2.38
C PHE A 37 -4.39 30.56 2.45
N SER A 38 -5.21 31.12 3.35
CA SER A 38 -5.25 32.57 3.59
C SER A 38 -4.19 33.06 4.58
N LEU A 39 -3.47 32.14 5.23
CA LEU A 39 -2.41 32.48 6.17
C LEU A 39 -1.20 33.09 5.44
N THR A 40 -0.47 33.94 6.15
CA THR A 40 0.73 34.62 5.65
C THR A 40 1.90 34.30 6.58
N SER A 41 3.14 34.46 6.11
CA SER A 41 4.33 34.15 6.91
C SER A 41 4.43 34.96 8.23
N SER A 42 3.75 36.10 8.31
CA SER A 42 3.66 36.93 9.53
C SER A 42 2.62 36.44 10.55
N SER A 43 1.80 35.45 10.20
CA SER A 43 0.78 34.93 11.11
C SER A 43 1.44 34.10 12.22
N ALA A 44 1.27 34.50 13.49
CA ALA A 44 1.83 33.78 14.66
C ALA A 44 1.43 32.29 14.71
N CYS A 45 0.29 31.95 14.12
CA CYS A 45 -0.21 30.58 14.04
C CYS A 45 0.61 29.68 13.11
N VAL A 46 1.41 30.22 12.18
CA VAL A 46 2.27 29.40 11.30
C VAL A 46 3.34 28.66 12.10
N ALA A 47 3.93 29.32 13.11
CA ALA A 47 4.97 28.72 13.95
C ALA A 47 4.40 27.78 15.03
N SER A 48 3.18 28.02 15.51
CA SER A 48 2.58 27.30 16.64
C SER A 48 1.62 26.17 16.24
N LEU A 49 1.07 26.22 15.02
CA LEU A 49 0.14 25.20 14.53
C LEU A 49 0.75 23.79 14.42
N PRO A 50 2.00 23.59 13.97
CA PRO A 50 2.61 22.25 13.94
C PRO A 50 2.67 21.60 15.33
N ALA A 51 3.09 22.34 16.35
CA ALA A 51 3.14 21.84 17.73
C ALA A 51 1.74 21.49 18.26
N ALA A 52 0.75 22.35 18.01
CA ALA A 52 -0.64 22.09 18.41
C ALA A 52 -1.24 20.87 17.70
N LEU A 53 -0.93 20.69 16.40
CA LEU A 53 -1.33 19.51 15.63
C LEU A 53 -0.73 18.23 16.22
N PHE A 54 0.56 18.25 16.54
CA PHE A 54 1.23 17.09 17.14
C PHE A 54 0.56 16.69 18.46
N ALA A 55 0.33 17.66 19.36
CA ALA A 55 -0.33 17.40 20.64
C ALA A 55 -1.79 16.90 20.48
N ALA A 56 -2.52 17.37 19.48
CA ALA A 56 -3.88 16.88 19.19
C ALA A 56 -3.88 15.46 18.63
N ILE A 57 -2.90 15.12 17.78
CA ILE A 57 -2.73 13.78 17.21
C ILE A 57 -2.39 12.78 18.32
N GLN A 58 -1.39 13.07 19.15
CA GLN A 58 -1.00 12.18 20.26
C GLN A 58 -2.18 11.89 21.18
N ARG A 59 -2.89 12.93 21.65
CA ARG A 59 -4.09 12.77 22.48
C ARG A 59 -5.17 11.89 21.83
N SER A 60 -5.36 12.01 20.52
CA SER A 60 -6.36 11.22 19.81
C SER A 60 -5.90 9.77 19.58
N ILE A 61 -4.60 9.54 19.44
CA ILE A 61 -4.01 8.18 19.37
C ILE A 61 -4.18 7.48 20.72
N ASP A 62 -3.81 8.14 21.82
CA ASP A 62 -3.91 7.60 23.17
C ASP A 62 -5.36 7.21 23.50
N ALA A 63 -6.32 8.11 23.23
CA ALA A 63 -7.75 7.84 23.42
C ALA A 63 -8.28 6.68 22.55
N SER A 64 -7.71 6.48 21.35
CA SER A 64 -8.09 5.36 20.47
C SER A 64 -7.60 4.01 21.01
N GLN A 65 -6.47 3.99 21.73
CA GLN A 65 -5.89 2.78 22.31
C GLN A 65 -6.62 2.35 23.58
N GLU A 66 -6.98 3.31 24.46
CA GLU A 66 -7.73 3.03 25.70
C GLU A 66 -9.11 2.40 25.44
N THR A 67 -9.72 2.70 24.29
CA THR A 67 -11.02 2.12 23.91
C THR A 67 -10.91 0.64 23.48
N GLY A 68 -9.71 0.17 23.11
CA GLY A 68 -9.46 -1.22 22.69
C GLY A 68 -9.13 -2.18 23.83
N GLU A 69 -8.73 -1.68 25.00
CA GLU A 69 -8.36 -2.48 26.18
C GLU A 69 -9.49 -2.52 27.22
N GLN A 70 -10.65 -3.09 26.87
CA GLN A 70 -11.60 -3.53 27.90
C GLN A 70 -11.34 -5.01 28.26
N PRO A 71 -11.02 -5.34 29.52
CA PRO A 71 -10.89 -6.73 29.97
C PRO A 71 -12.23 -7.44 29.80
N LEU A 72 -12.22 -8.59 29.13
CA LEU A 72 -13.35 -9.50 29.12
C LEU A 72 -13.53 -10.07 30.53
N ASP A 73 -14.41 -9.47 31.32
CA ASP A 73 -14.91 -10.09 32.55
C ASP A 73 -15.59 -11.41 32.18
N MET A 74 -14.90 -12.51 32.48
CA MET A 74 -15.38 -13.87 32.34
C MET A 74 -16.30 -14.19 33.52
N ASP A 75 -17.62 -14.08 33.30
CA ASP A 75 -18.60 -14.68 34.21
C ASP A 75 -18.47 -16.23 34.19
N PRO A 76 -18.51 -16.92 35.34
CA PRO A 76 -18.31 -18.37 35.41
C PRO A 76 -19.52 -19.15 34.86
N PRO A 77 -19.31 -20.30 34.18
CA PRO A 77 -20.40 -21.04 33.56
C PRO A 77 -21.16 -21.91 34.56
N THR A 78 -22.48 -21.75 34.63
CA THR A 78 -23.38 -22.71 35.27
C THR A 78 -23.85 -23.78 34.26
N PRO A 79 -23.89 -25.08 34.62
CA PRO A 79 -24.17 -26.16 33.67
C PRO A 79 -25.61 -26.66 33.74
N SER A 80 -26.26 -26.90 32.59
CA SER A 80 -27.50 -27.71 32.45
C SER A 80 -27.99 -27.83 30.97
N PRO A 81 -28.77 -28.86 30.59
CA PRO A 81 -28.35 -29.89 29.61
C PRO A 81 -29.17 -29.92 28.28
N PRO A 82 -28.87 -30.85 27.32
CA PRO A 82 -29.26 -30.72 25.92
C PRO A 82 -30.57 -31.46 25.58
N THR A 83 -31.38 -30.91 24.68
CA THR A 83 -32.36 -31.71 23.92
C THR A 83 -32.63 -31.18 22.50
N ALA A 84 -32.30 -32.05 21.54
CA ALA A 84 -32.98 -32.38 20.28
C ALA A 84 -33.67 -31.31 19.38
N LYS A 85 -33.08 -31.18 18.18
CA LYS A 85 -33.71 -31.14 16.83
C LYS A 85 -35.18 -30.66 16.72
N ARG A 86 -35.41 -29.48 16.10
CA ARG A 86 -36.44 -29.33 15.03
C ARG A 86 -36.36 -28.03 14.19
N LEU A 87 -36.27 -28.27 12.88
CA LEU A 87 -36.84 -27.59 11.70
C LEU A 87 -37.41 -26.14 11.78
N ARG A 88 -36.73 -25.25 11.06
CA ARG A 88 -37.21 -24.33 9.99
C ARG A 88 -38.73 -24.07 9.89
N ARG A 89 -39.18 -22.83 10.16
CA ARG A 89 -40.06 -22.05 9.24
C ARG A 89 -40.23 -20.57 9.63
N SER A 90 -40.02 -19.74 8.61
CA SER A 90 -40.55 -18.41 8.30
C SER A 90 -41.51 -17.68 9.27
N SER A 91 -41.22 -16.39 9.46
CA SER A 91 -42.00 -15.23 8.93
C SER A 91 -42.30 -14.12 9.94
N ARG A 92 -42.13 -12.90 9.43
CA ARG A 92 -42.80 -11.65 9.81
C ARG A 92 -42.49 -11.03 11.18
N SER A 93 -41.54 -10.09 11.11
CA SER A 93 -41.75 -8.66 11.40
C SER A 93 -43.07 -8.33 12.12
N ARG A 94 -42.96 -7.96 13.40
CA ARG A 94 -43.82 -6.94 14.01
C ARG A 94 -43.03 -6.16 15.05
N SER A 95 -42.88 -4.89 14.72
CA SER A 95 -42.44 -3.77 15.55
C SER A 95 -42.95 -3.87 16.99
N ARG A 96 -42.02 -3.78 17.94
CA ARG A 96 -42.28 -3.32 19.30
C ARG A 96 -41.30 -2.21 19.62
N SER A 97 -41.81 -0.99 19.43
CA SER A 97 -41.36 0.24 20.07
C SER A 97 -41.07 -0.01 21.56
N ARG A 98 -39.80 0.05 21.94
CA ARG A 98 -39.37 0.34 23.30
C ARG A 98 -38.76 1.72 23.30
N THR A 99 -39.50 2.64 23.88
CA THR A 99 -39.07 3.91 24.44
C THR A 99 -37.83 3.68 25.31
N SER A 100 -36.64 3.98 24.78
CA SER A 100 -35.45 4.19 25.58
C SER A 100 -35.41 5.65 25.98
N ALA A 101 -35.54 5.86 27.28
CA ALA A 101 -35.38 7.13 27.96
C ALA A 101 -34.07 7.83 27.55
N TYR A 102 -34.18 9.15 27.49
CA TYR A 102 -33.12 10.15 27.49
C TYR A 102 -31.78 9.61 28.05
N SER A 103 -30.85 9.31 27.14
CA SER A 103 -29.42 9.30 27.44
C SER A 103 -28.92 10.68 27.03
N ASN A 104 -28.48 11.44 28.02
CA ASN A 104 -27.87 12.75 27.85
C ASN A 104 -26.70 12.66 26.86
N ASN A 105 -26.74 13.50 25.82
CA ASN A 105 -25.60 13.82 24.98
C ASN A 105 -24.42 14.25 25.86
N SER A 106 -23.50 13.32 26.10
CA SER A 106 -22.08 13.65 26.18
C SER A 106 -21.51 13.13 24.87
N GLU A 107 -21.38 14.04 23.90
CA GLU A 107 -20.79 13.76 22.59
C GLU A 107 -19.34 13.30 22.82
N SER A 108 -19.11 11.99 22.89
CA SER A 108 -17.77 11.44 22.93
C SER A 108 -17.10 11.79 21.60
N GLU A 109 -16.16 12.73 21.64
CA GLU A 109 -15.32 13.09 20.49
C GLU A 109 -14.76 11.79 19.87
N ASN A 110 -15.19 11.44 18.66
CA ASN A 110 -14.69 10.25 18.00
C ASN A 110 -13.21 10.48 17.65
N PRO A 111 -12.26 9.80 18.30
CA PRO A 111 -10.84 10.12 18.17
C PRO A 111 -10.34 9.91 16.73
N LEU A 112 -10.93 8.98 15.98
CA LEU A 112 -10.61 8.75 14.56
C LEU A 112 -11.04 9.92 13.67
N HIS A 113 -12.18 10.56 13.99
CA HIS A 113 -12.62 11.76 13.29
C HIS A 113 -11.67 12.94 13.54
N SER A 114 -11.19 13.09 14.78
CA SER A 114 -10.19 14.10 15.15
C SER A 114 -8.90 13.91 14.35
N LEU A 115 -8.41 12.67 14.26
CA LEU A 115 -7.23 12.32 13.47
C LEU A 115 -7.43 12.61 11.97
N GLN A 116 -8.62 12.34 11.42
CA GLN A 116 -8.93 12.61 10.02
C GLN A 116 -8.89 14.11 9.68
N ILE A 117 -9.38 14.94 10.60
CA ILE A 117 -9.32 16.40 10.46
C ILE A 117 -7.87 16.88 10.56
N CYS A 118 -7.10 16.40 11.55
CA CYS A 118 -5.69 16.76 11.69
C CYS A 118 -4.88 16.38 10.45
N ALA A 119 -5.04 15.16 9.94
CA ALA A 119 -4.38 14.71 8.70
C ALA A 119 -4.75 15.58 7.49
N SER A 120 -6.00 16.03 7.41
CA SER A 120 -6.46 16.95 6.35
C SER A 120 -5.82 18.34 6.47
N ILE A 121 -5.73 18.88 7.70
CA ILE A 121 -5.09 20.17 7.99
C ILE A 121 -3.61 20.11 7.62
N ILE A 122 -2.88 19.06 8.03
CA ILE A 122 -1.47 18.88 7.69
C ILE A 122 -1.28 18.88 6.17
N ARG A 123 -2.14 18.16 5.44
CA ARG A 123 -2.07 18.14 3.98
C ARG A 123 -2.26 19.52 3.36
N PHE A 124 -3.13 20.37 3.93
CA PHE A 124 -3.25 21.76 3.49
C PHE A 124 -2.03 22.60 3.86
N CYS A 125 -1.39 22.37 5.01
CA CYS A 125 -0.13 23.03 5.36
C CYS A 125 0.98 22.67 4.37
N VAL A 126 1.12 21.39 4.02
CA VAL A 126 2.11 20.89 3.05
C VAL A 126 1.86 21.43 1.63
N SER A 127 0.58 21.48 1.21
CA SER A 127 0.19 21.97 -0.12
C SER A 127 -0.01 23.49 -0.19
N HIS A 128 0.39 24.24 0.84
CA HIS A 128 0.21 25.68 0.89
C HIS A 128 0.96 26.37 -0.27
N PRO A 129 0.32 27.26 -1.07
CA PRO A 129 0.92 27.85 -2.27
C PRO A 129 2.26 28.55 -2.02
N ASN A 130 2.36 29.26 -0.89
CA ASN A 130 3.54 30.03 -0.50
C ASN A 130 4.52 29.25 0.40
N ARG A 131 4.27 27.95 0.68
CA ARG A 131 5.11 27.09 1.54
C ARG A 131 5.59 27.76 2.84
N ILE A 132 4.66 28.37 3.56
CA ILE A 132 4.96 29.18 4.75
C ILE A 132 5.27 28.35 6.00
N PHE A 133 4.85 27.08 6.02
CA PHE A 133 5.06 26.19 7.15
C PHE A 133 6.42 25.49 7.05
N SER A 134 7.13 25.40 8.18
CA SER A 134 8.32 24.56 8.32
C SER A 134 7.94 23.09 8.17
N LEU A 135 8.56 22.41 7.22
CA LEU A 135 8.29 21.00 6.97
C LEU A 135 8.93 20.08 8.02
N ASP A 136 10.05 20.51 8.61
CA ASP A 136 10.70 19.82 9.72
C ASP A 136 9.80 19.82 10.96
N ASP A 137 9.07 20.93 11.21
CA ASP A 137 8.14 21.01 12.35
C ASP A 137 6.86 20.18 12.12
N LEU A 138 6.49 19.95 10.86
CA LEU A 138 5.32 19.12 10.49
C LEU A 138 5.65 17.62 10.43
N LEU A 139 6.90 17.24 10.21
CA LEU A 139 7.32 15.85 10.07
C LEU A 139 6.90 14.98 11.26
N PRO A 140 7.08 15.38 12.54
CA PRO A 140 6.64 14.58 13.70
C PRO A 140 5.13 14.27 13.68
N CYS A 141 4.31 15.17 13.15
CA CYS A 141 2.87 14.94 13.01
C CYS A 141 2.58 13.81 12.01
N VAL A 142 3.28 13.82 10.87
CA VAL A 142 3.09 12.82 9.82
C VAL A 142 3.65 11.47 10.25
N GLN A 143 4.81 11.46 10.93
CA GLN A 143 5.38 10.26 11.52
C GLN A 143 4.43 9.62 12.53
N ALA A 144 3.88 10.39 13.46
CA ALA A 144 2.92 9.88 14.44
C ALA A 144 1.70 9.21 13.77
N LEU A 145 1.14 9.83 12.72
CA LEU A 145 0.04 9.25 11.96
C LEU A 145 0.45 7.99 11.17
N HIS A 146 1.64 8.01 10.59
CA HIS A 146 2.20 6.91 9.81
C HIS A 146 2.47 5.67 10.68
N ASP A 147 3.11 5.86 11.83
CA ASP A 147 3.56 4.76 12.70
C ASP A 147 2.37 3.99 13.29
N HIS A 148 1.22 4.65 13.43
CA HIS A 148 -0.02 4.07 13.92
C HIS A 148 -1.01 3.71 12.80
N LEU A 149 -0.62 3.79 11.52
CA LEU A 149 -1.51 3.57 10.37
C LEU A 149 -2.30 2.25 10.45
N VAL A 150 -1.67 1.18 10.94
CA VAL A 150 -2.26 -0.14 11.09
C VAL A 150 -3.34 -0.16 12.18
N LEU A 151 -3.24 0.68 13.22
CA LEU A 151 -4.25 0.75 14.28
C LEU A 151 -5.58 1.37 13.80
N PHE A 152 -5.57 2.05 12.66
CA PHE A 152 -6.74 2.75 12.12
C PHE A 152 -7.56 1.92 11.11
N GLU A 153 -7.47 0.59 11.14
CA GLU A 153 -8.19 -0.32 10.23
C GLU A 153 -9.70 -0.10 10.19
N SER A 154 -10.29 0.36 11.30
CA SER A 154 -11.73 0.66 11.38
C SER A 154 -12.15 1.89 10.56
N ASP A 155 -11.22 2.77 10.19
CA ASP A 155 -11.48 3.95 9.35
C ASP A 155 -10.58 3.96 8.10
N SER A 156 -11.06 3.27 7.06
CA SER A 156 -10.40 3.25 5.75
C SER A 156 -10.19 4.65 5.14
N ALA A 157 -11.05 5.64 5.45
CA ALA A 157 -10.92 6.98 4.89
C ALA A 157 -9.76 7.74 5.56
N LEU A 158 -9.54 7.53 6.86
CA LEU A 158 -8.37 8.00 7.58
C LEU A 158 -7.09 7.37 7.02
N GLN A 159 -7.02 6.04 6.92
CA GLN A 159 -5.83 5.36 6.40
C GLN A 159 -5.46 5.81 4.99
N VAL A 160 -6.45 5.95 4.08
CA VAL A 160 -6.23 6.48 2.73
C VAL A 160 -5.72 7.92 2.76
N THR A 161 -6.19 8.74 3.70
CA THR A 161 -5.73 10.13 3.85
C THR A 161 -4.28 10.18 4.31
N ILE A 162 -3.90 9.41 5.33
CA ILE A 162 -2.53 9.30 5.84
C ILE A 162 -1.59 8.76 4.75
N ALA A 163 -1.95 7.68 4.07
CA ALA A 163 -1.13 7.11 3.00
C ALA A 163 -0.96 8.09 1.82
N SER A 164 -1.99 8.86 1.50
CA SER A 164 -1.90 9.90 0.45
C SER A 164 -1.00 11.06 0.87
N LEU A 165 -0.97 11.40 2.17
CA LEU A 165 -0.06 12.39 2.73
C LEU A 165 1.39 11.90 2.64
N CYS A 166 1.66 10.64 3.02
CA CYS A 166 2.99 10.04 2.89
C CYS A 166 3.46 9.98 1.44
N GLU A 167 2.57 9.62 0.50
CA GLU A 167 2.86 9.64 -0.94
C GLU A 167 3.20 11.05 -1.45
N GLU A 168 2.47 12.07 -1.01
CA GLU A 168 2.74 13.48 -1.36
C GLU A 168 4.09 13.94 -0.80
N TRP A 169 4.39 13.57 0.46
CA TRP A 169 5.67 13.83 1.12
C TRP A 169 6.85 13.22 0.35
N TRP A 170 6.71 11.97 -0.09
CA TRP A 170 7.72 11.28 -0.90
C TRP A 170 7.94 11.96 -2.26
N LYS A 171 6.86 12.24 -2.99
CA LYS A 171 6.93 12.81 -4.35
C LYS A 171 7.55 14.20 -4.38
N LEU A 172 7.32 14.99 -3.34
CA LEU A 172 7.90 16.33 -3.21
C LEU A 172 9.34 16.31 -2.71
N GLY A 173 9.87 15.14 -2.32
CA GLY A 173 11.24 15.01 -1.81
C GLY A 173 11.44 15.72 -0.47
N LEU A 174 10.42 15.73 0.39
CA LEU A 174 10.45 16.50 1.63
C LEU A 174 11.37 15.86 2.69
N PRO A 175 11.82 16.64 3.70
CA PRO A 175 12.70 16.15 4.76
C PRO A 175 12.13 14.92 5.46
N GLY A 176 13.00 13.96 5.78
CA GLY A 176 12.62 12.75 6.51
C GLY A 176 11.65 11.81 5.78
N LYS A 177 11.39 11.97 4.47
CA LYS A 177 10.47 11.11 3.71
C LYS A 177 10.73 9.60 3.89
N GLU A 178 11.98 9.23 4.13
CA GLU A 178 12.41 7.85 4.32
C GLU A 178 11.77 7.20 5.56
N THR A 179 11.42 8.01 6.58
CA THR A 179 10.78 7.50 7.81
C THR A 179 9.28 7.21 7.63
N LEU A 180 8.70 7.53 6.48
CA LEU A 180 7.26 7.44 6.21
C LEU A 180 6.90 6.28 5.29
N ILE A 181 7.81 5.33 5.07
CA ILE A 181 7.63 4.25 4.08
C ILE A 181 7.22 2.91 4.70
N SER A 182 7.63 2.63 5.95
CA SER A 182 7.55 1.28 6.53
C SER A 182 6.12 0.79 6.71
N GLN A 183 5.17 1.69 7.00
CA GLN A 183 3.74 1.36 7.08
C GLN A 183 2.96 1.79 5.83
N SER A 184 3.33 2.92 5.21
CA SER A 184 2.58 3.44 4.07
C SER A 184 2.72 2.59 2.80
N LEU A 185 3.91 2.03 2.52
CA LEU A 185 4.10 1.23 1.30
C LEU A 185 3.37 -0.13 1.37
N PRO A 186 3.48 -0.93 2.45
CA PRO A 186 2.65 -2.13 2.58
C PRO A 186 1.16 -1.83 2.43
N PHE A 187 0.66 -0.77 3.07
CA PHE A 187 -0.74 -0.36 2.98
C PHE A 187 -1.15 0.00 1.53
N LEU A 188 -0.35 0.80 0.82
CA LEU A 188 -0.62 1.17 -0.57
C LEU A 188 -0.58 -0.04 -1.50
N LEU A 189 0.36 -0.96 -1.27
CA LEU A 189 0.50 -2.20 -2.04
C LEU A 189 -0.71 -3.11 -1.82
N ALA A 190 -1.10 -3.37 -0.57
CA ALA A 190 -2.29 -4.12 -0.21
C ALA A 190 -3.56 -3.50 -0.81
N THR A 191 -3.72 -2.18 -0.69
CA THR A 191 -4.85 -1.45 -1.29
C THR A 191 -4.88 -1.58 -2.80
N SER A 192 -3.73 -1.55 -3.47
CA SER A 192 -3.66 -1.70 -4.94
C SER A 192 -4.09 -3.09 -5.41
N LEU A 193 -3.74 -4.13 -4.64
CA LEU A 193 -4.11 -5.53 -4.89
C LEU A 193 -5.62 -5.73 -4.72
N CYS A 194 -6.22 -5.12 -3.70
CA CYS A 194 -7.66 -5.21 -3.44
C CYS A 194 -8.51 -4.35 -4.39
N ALA A 195 -8.06 -3.13 -4.71
CA ALA A 195 -8.85 -2.19 -5.49
C ALA A 195 -9.00 -2.59 -6.97
N GLY A 196 -8.02 -3.30 -7.54
CA GLY A 196 -8.04 -3.70 -8.95
C GLY A 196 -8.05 -2.54 -9.96
N ARG A 197 -7.65 -1.32 -9.54
CA ARG A 197 -7.69 -0.11 -10.36
C ARG A 197 -6.30 0.26 -10.90
N LYS A 198 -6.22 0.64 -12.18
CA LYS A 198 -4.98 1.11 -12.82
C LYS A 198 -4.34 2.29 -12.08
N SER A 199 -5.16 3.20 -11.55
CA SER A 199 -4.67 4.35 -10.77
C SER A 199 -3.95 3.93 -9.49
N ALA A 200 -4.37 2.85 -8.83
CA ALA A 200 -3.70 2.34 -7.64
C ALA A 200 -2.33 1.73 -7.97
N VAL A 201 -2.24 0.95 -9.05
CA VAL A 201 -0.96 0.43 -9.56
C VAL A 201 0.00 1.56 -9.92
N ARG A 202 -0.50 2.61 -10.60
CA ARG A 202 0.31 3.78 -10.93
C ARG A 202 0.87 4.48 -9.69
N ARG A 203 0.09 4.59 -8.60
CA ARG A 203 0.57 5.17 -7.34
C ARG A 203 1.74 4.37 -6.76
N VAL A 204 1.62 3.05 -6.69
CA VAL A 204 2.69 2.14 -6.24
C VAL A 204 3.94 2.30 -7.11
N TYR A 205 3.79 2.28 -8.45
CA TYR A 205 4.92 2.43 -9.38
C TYR A 205 5.66 3.78 -9.23
N LEU A 206 4.94 4.86 -8.94
CA LEU A 206 5.54 6.17 -8.70
C LEU A 206 6.37 6.24 -7.41
N LEU A 207 6.10 5.34 -6.45
CA LEU A 207 6.84 5.20 -5.21
C LEU A 207 7.88 4.07 -5.25
N ARG A 208 8.08 3.41 -6.40
CA ARG A 208 8.92 2.20 -6.49
C ARG A 208 10.33 2.40 -5.92
N ASP A 209 10.92 3.58 -6.11
CA ASP A 209 12.29 3.86 -5.67
C ASP A 209 12.39 3.83 -4.12
N ALA A 210 11.30 4.06 -3.39
CA ALA A 210 11.24 3.90 -1.93
C ALA A 210 11.44 2.46 -1.46
N PHE A 211 11.09 1.47 -2.30
CA PHE A 211 11.29 0.07 -1.95
C PHE A 211 12.77 -0.31 -1.88
N THR A 212 13.68 0.49 -2.46
CA THR A 212 15.13 0.26 -2.36
C THR A 212 15.70 0.51 -0.96
N LEU A 213 14.92 1.16 -0.08
CA LEU A 213 15.35 1.51 1.28
C LEU A 213 15.04 0.42 2.31
N PHE A 214 14.30 -0.63 1.93
CA PHE A 214 14.05 -1.75 2.83
C PHE A 214 15.23 -2.72 2.86
N ASP A 215 15.52 -3.25 4.04
CA ASP A 215 16.40 -4.39 4.19
C ASP A 215 15.64 -5.69 3.89
N PHE A 216 15.86 -6.26 2.70
CA PHE A 216 15.26 -7.53 2.29
C PHE A 216 15.78 -8.76 3.03
N LEU A 217 16.78 -8.60 3.89
CA LEU A 217 17.25 -9.64 4.79
C LEU A 217 16.55 -9.61 6.16
N ASP A 218 15.84 -8.52 6.47
CA ASP A 218 15.06 -8.41 7.70
C ASP A 218 13.74 -9.18 7.58
N ASP A 219 13.41 -9.91 8.65
CA ASP A 219 12.16 -10.66 8.80
C ASP A 219 10.98 -9.74 9.10
N SER A 220 11.24 -8.53 9.61
CA SER A 220 10.19 -7.54 9.94
C SER A 220 9.36 -7.10 8.72
N ILE A 221 9.90 -7.29 7.51
CA ILE A 221 9.25 -6.91 6.25
C ILE A 221 8.70 -8.12 5.47
N GLU A 222 8.56 -9.27 6.11
CA GLU A 222 8.07 -10.49 5.45
C GLU A 222 6.68 -10.29 4.82
N ASP A 223 5.77 -9.61 5.51
CA ASP A 223 4.46 -9.26 4.97
C ASP A 223 4.56 -8.39 3.70
N LEU A 224 5.53 -7.47 3.66
CA LEU A 224 5.81 -6.67 2.47
C LEU A 224 6.30 -7.55 1.31
N LYS A 225 7.21 -8.49 1.57
CA LYS A 225 7.70 -9.45 0.54
C LYS A 225 6.54 -10.28 -0.01
N ILE A 226 5.66 -10.79 0.85
CA ILE A 226 4.46 -11.53 0.44
C ILE A 226 3.57 -10.65 -0.45
N LEU A 227 3.33 -9.39 -0.09
CA LEU A 227 2.56 -8.47 -0.92
C LEU A 227 3.21 -8.23 -2.30
N LEU A 228 4.55 -8.06 -2.35
CA LEU A 228 5.30 -7.90 -3.60
C LEU A 228 5.15 -9.12 -4.51
N LEU A 229 5.28 -10.33 -3.95
CA LEU A 229 5.10 -11.58 -4.70
C LEU A 229 3.67 -11.74 -5.22
N ARG A 230 2.66 -11.33 -4.45
CA ARG A 230 1.26 -11.33 -4.89
C ARG A 230 1.04 -10.42 -6.11
N CYS A 231 1.79 -9.32 -6.26
CA CYS A 231 1.70 -8.47 -7.45
C CYS A 231 2.03 -9.23 -8.74
N VAL A 232 2.98 -10.18 -8.70
CA VAL A 232 3.45 -10.95 -9.88
C VAL A 232 2.31 -11.72 -10.56
N ILE A 233 1.37 -12.23 -9.77
CA ILE A 233 0.25 -13.04 -10.27
C ILE A 233 -1.06 -12.25 -10.38
N THR A 234 -1.06 -10.97 -10.01
CA THR A 234 -2.28 -10.16 -9.99
C THR A 234 -2.55 -9.58 -11.37
N PRO A 235 -3.73 -9.84 -11.99
CA PRO A 235 -4.00 -9.43 -13.37
C PRO A 235 -3.86 -7.93 -13.67
N ILE A 236 -4.15 -7.04 -12.71
CA ILE A 236 -4.06 -5.59 -12.94
C ILE A 236 -2.61 -5.12 -13.15
N TYR A 237 -1.64 -5.76 -12.49
CA TYR A 237 -0.21 -5.48 -12.66
C TYR A 237 0.29 -5.95 -14.03
N LEU A 238 -0.15 -7.13 -14.48
CA LEU A 238 0.27 -7.68 -15.77
C LEU A 238 -0.40 -7.01 -16.99
N ARG A 239 -1.55 -6.35 -16.80
CA ARG A 239 -2.31 -5.67 -17.86
C ARG A 239 -1.95 -4.19 -18.02
N THR A 240 -1.13 -3.63 -17.15
CA THR A 240 -0.78 -2.19 -17.17
C THR A 240 0.71 -2.01 -17.41
N GLU A 241 1.06 -0.95 -18.12
CA GLU A 241 2.47 -0.62 -18.38
C GLU A 241 3.21 -0.29 -17.08
N GLU A 242 2.60 0.51 -16.20
CA GLU A 242 3.17 0.82 -14.89
C GLU A 242 3.31 -0.44 -14.02
N GLY A 243 2.36 -1.36 -14.10
CA GLY A 243 2.42 -2.63 -13.38
C GLY A 243 3.56 -3.51 -13.86
N LYS A 244 3.71 -3.72 -15.17
CA LYS A 244 4.83 -4.47 -15.75
C LYS A 244 6.18 -3.84 -15.38
N LYS A 245 6.30 -2.51 -15.49
CA LYS A 245 7.52 -1.78 -15.09
C LYS A 245 7.83 -1.93 -13.61
N PHE A 246 6.81 -1.90 -12.74
CA PHE A 246 6.98 -2.16 -11.31
C PHE A 246 7.48 -3.58 -11.05
N LEU A 247 6.91 -4.59 -11.71
CA LEU A 247 7.33 -5.98 -11.56
C LEU A 247 8.76 -6.23 -12.06
N SER A 248 9.16 -5.60 -13.18
CA SER A 248 10.55 -5.66 -13.66
C SER A 248 11.52 -4.99 -12.69
N PHE A 249 11.10 -3.89 -12.05
CA PHE A 249 11.91 -3.20 -11.05
C PHE A 249 12.22 -4.08 -9.82
N LEU A 250 11.34 -5.02 -9.45
CA LEU A 250 11.56 -5.92 -8.30
C LEU A 250 12.85 -6.74 -8.43
N PHE A 251 13.31 -6.99 -9.66
CA PHE A 251 14.54 -7.74 -9.91
C PHE A 251 15.79 -7.02 -9.37
N GLY A 252 15.74 -5.68 -9.30
CA GLY A 252 16.84 -4.87 -8.80
C GLY A 252 16.90 -4.69 -7.28
N LEU A 253 15.94 -5.24 -6.53
CA LEU A 253 15.85 -5.03 -5.08
C LEU A 253 16.74 -5.99 -4.29
N ASN A 254 16.61 -7.30 -4.53
CA ASN A 254 17.33 -8.33 -3.79
C ASN A 254 17.36 -9.65 -4.56
N VAL A 255 18.48 -10.38 -4.51
CA VAL A 255 18.68 -11.65 -5.25
C VAL A 255 17.73 -12.76 -4.77
N GLN A 256 17.45 -12.84 -3.46
CA GLN A 256 16.49 -13.80 -2.92
C GLN A 256 15.07 -13.49 -3.38
N LEU A 257 14.68 -12.21 -3.39
CA LEU A 257 13.40 -11.79 -3.96
C LEU A 257 13.31 -12.13 -5.46
N VAL A 258 14.40 -12.00 -6.23
CA VAL A 258 14.44 -12.40 -7.66
C VAL A 258 14.10 -13.89 -7.80
N LYS A 259 14.70 -14.76 -6.97
CA LYS A 259 14.41 -16.21 -6.98
C LYS A 259 12.93 -16.49 -6.75
N GLU A 260 12.34 -15.82 -5.77
CA GLU A 260 10.93 -15.98 -5.41
C GLU A 260 9.99 -15.44 -6.49
N VAL A 261 10.30 -14.30 -7.09
CA VAL A 261 9.58 -13.76 -8.26
C VAL A 261 9.65 -14.76 -9.41
N LEU A 262 10.83 -15.28 -9.74
CA LEU A 262 11.00 -16.26 -10.83
C LEU A 262 10.27 -17.58 -10.53
N ALA A 263 10.29 -18.06 -9.29
CA ALA A 263 9.52 -19.23 -8.87
C ALA A 263 8.01 -18.99 -9.01
N MET A 264 7.53 -17.79 -8.62
CA MET A 264 6.15 -17.38 -8.77
C MET A 264 5.76 -17.34 -10.26
N ILE A 265 6.60 -16.80 -11.15
CA ILE A 265 6.37 -16.81 -12.60
C ILE A 265 6.32 -18.24 -13.14
N ARG A 266 7.25 -19.10 -12.70
CA ARG A 266 7.31 -20.52 -13.09
C ARG A 266 6.01 -21.24 -12.76
N SER A 267 5.42 -20.96 -11.58
CA SER A 267 4.15 -21.54 -11.14
C SER A 267 2.97 -21.22 -12.08
N GLN A 268 3.05 -20.11 -12.82
CA GLN A 268 1.98 -19.67 -13.72
C GLN A 268 2.03 -20.36 -15.09
N ILE A 269 3.14 -21.01 -15.46
CA ILE A 269 3.34 -21.56 -16.82
C ILE A 269 2.31 -22.63 -17.21
N PRO A 270 1.96 -23.63 -16.36
CA PRO A 270 1.02 -24.67 -16.74
C PRO A 270 -0.41 -24.16 -16.98
N PHE A 271 -0.80 -23.08 -16.30
CA PHE A 271 -2.19 -22.61 -16.24
C PHE A 271 -2.39 -21.22 -16.88
N GLY A 272 -1.29 -20.55 -17.23
CA GLY A 272 -1.28 -19.18 -17.70
C GLY A 272 -1.93 -19.03 -19.07
N ARG A 273 -2.84 -18.05 -19.19
CA ARG A 273 -3.38 -17.63 -20.49
C ARG A 273 -2.29 -16.99 -21.34
N LYS A 274 -2.52 -16.94 -22.66
CA LYS A 274 -1.62 -16.30 -23.64
C LYS A 274 -1.09 -14.96 -23.17
N SER A 275 -1.99 -14.03 -22.93
CA SER A 275 -1.66 -12.66 -22.56
C SER A 275 -0.92 -12.56 -21.24
N VAL A 276 -1.21 -13.45 -20.28
CA VAL A 276 -0.51 -13.50 -19.00
C VAL A 276 0.94 -13.91 -19.20
N LEU A 277 1.19 -14.97 -19.97
CA LEU A 277 2.55 -15.46 -20.23
C LEU A 277 3.37 -14.46 -21.07
N GLU A 278 2.72 -13.77 -22.01
CA GLU A 278 3.37 -12.71 -22.80
C GLU A 278 3.73 -11.51 -21.92
N SER A 279 2.84 -11.06 -21.03
CA SER A 279 3.15 -10.01 -20.05
C SER A 279 4.28 -10.41 -19.10
N LEU A 280 4.27 -11.66 -18.61
CA LEU A 280 5.34 -12.16 -17.73
C LEU A 280 6.68 -12.26 -18.48
N SER A 281 6.65 -12.62 -19.76
CA SER A 281 7.85 -12.66 -20.60
C SER A 281 8.48 -11.28 -20.72
N GLU A 282 7.67 -10.26 -20.94
CA GLU A 282 8.11 -8.86 -20.98
C GLU A 282 8.66 -8.41 -19.63
N VAL A 283 8.01 -8.77 -18.52
CA VAL A 283 8.49 -8.47 -17.16
C VAL A 283 9.88 -9.05 -16.92
N VAL A 284 10.08 -10.34 -17.24
CA VAL A 284 11.36 -11.03 -17.05
C VAL A 284 12.44 -10.43 -17.94
N PHE A 285 12.12 -10.09 -19.19
CA PHE A 285 13.10 -9.49 -20.10
C PHE A 285 13.61 -8.14 -19.58
N TRP A 286 12.69 -7.23 -19.21
CA TRP A 286 13.11 -5.92 -18.70
C TRP A 286 13.76 -6.01 -17.33
N GLY A 287 13.35 -6.97 -16.49
CA GLY A 287 14.02 -7.29 -15.23
C GLY A 287 15.47 -7.74 -15.47
N TRP A 288 15.66 -8.72 -16.35
CA TRP A 288 16.99 -9.21 -16.77
C TRP A 288 17.89 -8.09 -17.29
N LYS A 289 17.35 -7.20 -18.12
CA LYS A 289 18.11 -6.09 -18.70
C LYS A 289 18.53 -5.05 -17.66
N ALA A 290 17.80 -4.94 -16.54
CA ALA A 290 18.04 -3.96 -15.49
C ALA A 290 19.03 -4.44 -14.41
N VAL A 291 19.40 -5.73 -14.41
CA VAL A 291 20.23 -6.32 -13.36
C VAL A 291 21.55 -6.86 -13.89
N GLU A 292 22.55 -6.95 -13.02
CA GLU A 292 23.86 -7.54 -13.27
C GLU A 292 24.26 -8.48 -12.13
N GLY A 293 25.37 -9.20 -12.29
CA GLY A 293 25.92 -10.08 -11.26
C GLY A 293 25.00 -11.26 -10.93
N GLN A 294 24.84 -11.58 -9.64
CA GLN A 294 24.10 -12.75 -9.18
C GLN A 294 22.62 -12.73 -9.59
N ALA A 295 21.94 -11.59 -9.51
CA ALA A 295 20.54 -11.50 -9.92
C ALA A 295 20.37 -11.83 -11.42
N LYS A 296 21.33 -11.41 -12.26
CA LYS A 296 21.32 -11.74 -13.69
C LYS A 296 21.58 -13.22 -13.93
N ASP A 297 22.52 -13.81 -13.19
CA ASP A 297 22.83 -15.24 -13.25
C ASP A 297 21.61 -16.11 -12.90
N GLU A 298 20.84 -15.73 -11.88
CA GLU A 298 19.59 -16.41 -11.49
C GLU A 298 18.54 -16.36 -12.62
N VAL A 299 18.45 -15.25 -13.36
CA VAL A 299 17.56 -15.16 -14.51
C VAL A 299 18.09 -16.01 -15.68
N GLU A 300 19.37 -15.93 -15.99
CA GLU A 300 19.97 -16.61 -17.14
C GLU A 300 20.09 -18.13 -16.94
N ASN A 301 20.88 -18.54 -15.94
CA ASN A 301 21.22 -19.94 -15.71
C ASN A 301 20.19 -20.63 -14.80
N GLY A 302 19.64 -19.93 -13.80
CA GLY A 302 18.63 -20.49 -12.91
C GLY A 302 17.26 -20.67 -13.58
N PHE A 303 16.81 -19.66 -14.32
CA PHE A 303 15.45 -19.62 -14.86
C PHE A 303 15.37 -19.93 -16.36
N LEU A 304 15.99 -19.13 -17.22
CA LEU A 304 15.86 -19.29 -18.68
C LEU A 304 16.40 -20.63 -19.17
N GLN A 305 17.55 -21.08 -18.66
CA GLN A 305 18.10 -22.39 -19.03
C GLN A 305 17.16 -23.53 -18.63
N ALA A 306 16.60 -23.49 -17.42
CA ALA A 306 15.62 -24.48 -16.95
C ALA A 306 14.34 -24.47 -17.79
N LEU A 307 13.90 -23.32 -18.30
CA LEU A 307 12.78 -23.23 -19.23
C LEU A 307 13.12 -23.85 -20.60
N ILE A 308 14.32 -23.62 -21.14
CA ILE A 308 14.74 -24.24 -22.40
C ILE A 308 14.74 -25.76 -22.24
N GLU A 309 15.34 -26.28 -21.17
CA GLU A 309 15.38 -27.71 -20.89
C GLU A 309 13.97 -28.31 -20.76
N ALA A 310 13.09 -27.64 -20.01
CA ALA A 310 11.71 -28.07 -19.85
C ALA A 310 10.94 -28.02 -21.18
N ALA A 311 11.18 -27.03 -22.05
CA ALA A 311 10.51 -26.91 -23.35
C ALA A 311 10.92 -28.00 -24.36
N VAL A 312 12.16 -28.49 -24.25
CA VAL A 312 12.70 -29.56 -25.10
C VAL A 312 12.18 -30.92 -24.65
N HIS A 313 12.17 -31.17 -23.33
CA HIS A 313 11.80 -32.47 -22.76
C HIS A 313 10.30 -32.58 -22.38
N ALA A 314 9.51 -31.53 -22.58
CA ALA A 314 8.09 -31.54 -22.25
C ALA A 314 7.33 -32.63 -23.03
N SER A 315 6.74 -33.58 -22.30
CA SER A 315 5.86 -34.61 -22.86
C SER A 315 4.54 -34.05 -23.42
N SER A 316 4.11 -32.88 -22.92
CA SER A 316 2.90 -32.19 -23.35
C SER A 316 3.22 -31.05 -24.33
N LYS A 317 2.63 -31.12 -25.53
CA LYS A 317 2.73 -30.05 -26.54
C LYS A 317 2.18 -28.72 -26.04
N THR A 318 1.12 -28.73 -25.23
CA THR A 318 0.53 -27.50 -24.67
C THR A 318 1.44 -26.88 -23.64
N PHE A 319 2.04 -27.68 -22.76
CA PHE A 319 3.01 -27.21 -21.78
C PHE A 319 4.26 -26.64 -22.44
N ALA A 320 4.83 -27.36 -23.43
CA ALA A 320 5.94 -26.87 -24.24
C ALA A 320 5.61 -25.53 -24.92
N SER A 321 4.40 -25.40 -25.48
CA SER A 321 3.94 -24.16 -26.09
C SER A 321 3.82 -23.02 -25.08
N SER A 322 3.38 -23.27 -23.86
CA SER A 322 3.33 -22.26 -22.79
C SER A 322 4.73 -21.78 -22.40
N ILE A 323 5.70 -22.70 -22.27
CA ILE A 323 7.09 -22.33 -21.98
C ILE A 323 7.68 -21.49 -23.12
N ARG A 324 7.47 -21.90 -24.38
CA ARG A 324 7.97 -21.16 -25.56
C ARG A 324 7.42 -19.74 -25.66
N ARG A 325 6.21 -19.48 -25.16
CA ARG A 325 5.69 -18.11 -25.07
C ARG A 325 6.46 -17.25 -24.09
N LEU A 326 6.84 -17.81 -22.96
CA LEU A 326 7.62 -17.10 -21.95
C LEU A 326 9.05 -16.84 -22.44
N LEU A 327 9.65 -17.77 -23.20
CA LEU A 327 10.90 -17.55 -23.94
C LEU A 327 10.73 -16.57 -25.11
N GLY A 328 9.50 -16.45 -25.62
CA GLY A 328 9.14 -15.64 -26.78
C GLY A 328 9.52 -14.17 -26.66
N GLY A 329 9.43 -13.57 -25.48
CA GLY A 329 9.86 -12.17 -25.27
C GLY A 329 11.33 -11.95 -25.58
N PHE A 330 12.21 -12.86 -25.16
CA PHE A 330 13.63 -12.80 -25.50
C PHE A 330 13.87 -13.06 -26.99
N ILE A 331 13.19 -14.05 -27.57
CA ILE A 331 13.34 -14.40 -29.00
C ILE A 331 12.90 -13.25 -29.90
N SER A 332 11.75 -12.62 -29.59
CA SER A 332 11.24 -11.45 -30.30
C SER A 332 12.20 -10.25 -30.23
N GLN A 333 13.09 -10.25 -29.25
CA GLN A 333 14.05 -9.19 -28.97
C GLN A 333 15.50 -9.59 -29.26
N ARG A 334 15.72 -10.68 -30.01
CA ARG A 334 17.05 -11.21 -30.35
C ARG A 334 18.03 -10.21 -30.96
N MET A 335 17.51 -9.16 -31.61
CA MET A 335 18.32 -8.09 -32.22
C MET A 335 18.88 -7.10 -31.19
N MET A 336 18.43 -7.14 -29.93
CA MET A 336 19.04 -6.36 -28.86
C MET A 336 20.39 -6.96 -28.46
N VAL A 337 21.34 -6.08 -28.18
CA VAL A 337 22.72 -6.42 -27.83
C VAL A 337 22.76 -7.45 -26.70
N GLY A 338 23.49 -8.54 -26.93
CA GLY A 338 23.69 -9.61 -25.94
C GLY A 338 22.60 -10.68 -25.91
N VAL A 339 21.39 -10.43 -26.43
CA VAL A 339 20.27 -11.39 -26.34
C VAL A 339 20.51 -12.64 -27.19
N GLU A 340 20.96 -12.50 -28.44
CA GLU A 340 21.28 -13.64 -29.29
C GLU A 340 22.38 -14.51 -28.68
N LYS A 341 23.46 -13.89 -28.20
CA LYS A 341 24.57 -14.60 -27.54
C LYS A 341 24.11 -15.34 -26.28
N LEU A 342 23.22 -14.72 -25.49
CA LEU A 342 22.61 -15.35 -24.34
C LEU A 342 21.80 -16.60 -24.74
N LEU A 343 20.88 -16.45 -25.71
CA LEU A 343 20.03 -17.54 -26.17
C LEU A 343 20.85 -18.71 -26.71
N PHE A 344 21.90 -18.43 -27.50
CA PHE A 344 22.83 -19.44 -27.99
C PHE A 344 23.51 -20.17 -26.82
N ARG A 345 24.16 -19.44 -25.91
CA ARG A 345 24.90 -20.00 -24.77
C ARG A 345 24.01 -20.90 -23.89
N LEU A 346 22.77 -20.50 -23.64
CA LEU A 346 21.86 -21.26 -22.79
C LEU A 346 21.30 -22.50 -23.48
N SER A 347 21.03 -22.43 -24.80
CA SER A 347 20.37 -23.51 -25.54
C SER A 347 21.33 -24.57 -26.07
N GLU A 348 22.54 -24.19 -26.47
CA GLU A 348 23.55 -25.07 -27.06
C GLU A 348 23.76 -26.38 -26.26
N PRO A 349 24.13 -26.35 -24.97
CA PRO A 349 24.41 -27.58 -24.22
C PRO A 349 23.18 -28.48 -24.05
N ILE A 350 21.97 -27.91 -24.03
CA ILE A 350 20.72 -28.66 -23.87
C ILE A 350 20.39 -29.38 -25.17
N LEU A 351 20.38 -28.64 -26.28
CA LEU A 351 20.01 -29.21 -27.58
C LEU A 351 20.95 -30.35 -27.98
N PHE A 352 22.26 -30.22 -27.75
CA PHE A 352 23.19 -31.30 -28.05
C PHE A 352 22.98 -32.55 -27.18
N ARG A 353 22.66 -32.38 -25.90
CA ARG A 353 22.37 -33.51 -25.01
C ARG A 353 21.06 -34.20 -25.35
N SER A 354 20.05 -33.46 -25.82
CA SER A 354 18.74 -34.01 -26.17
C SER A 354 18.68 -34.72 -27.53
N LEU A 355 19.74 -34.61 -28.35
CA LEU A 355 19.86 -35.31 -29.64
C LEU A 355 20.55 -36.67 -29.51
N GLN A 356 21.19 -36.93 -28.36
CA GLN A 356 21.75 -38.24 -27.99
C GLN A 356 20.66 -39.09 -27.35
#